data_AF-A0A8H3YPS3-F1
#
_entry.id   AF-A0A8H3YPS3-F1
#
_cell.length_a   1.000
_cell.length_b   1.000
_cell.length_c   1.000
_cell.angle_alpha   90.00
_cell.angle_beta   90.00
_cell.angle_gamma   90.00
#
_symmetry.space_group_name_H-M   'P 1'
#
loop_
_entity.id
_entity.type
_entity.pdbx_description
1 polymer ?
#
loop_
_entity_poly.entity_id
_entity_poly.type
_entity_poly.pdbx_seq_one_letter_code
_entity_poly.pdbx_strand_id
1 'polypeptide(L)'
;MAPGMMASEARQPQDEWLLEQGFSSNVPLLNLTSHPKETSNSPKDPKTTGTFEPDYSHDTDGTSEDRALTFAEERLGWEGYIEWEDYPEKKAKAAEILESRVFPPPPEFQYGNLPTTNPVLEGVRWKMWHKAVGGPLTSVPEESWLRVVQEKHADMLHLLEFPYNGEPPKRLVTAKPITPNPLHFVRNHGGIPNIEPEAFELRLDGLVKNPMKISLADLQNESLFPRQSTLVTIQCSGTRRIEQINEYPGEGDEMINAPWAEGAIGTAKWTGVSLKKVIKHCGGLVDGGKHVELYGADTYFKQNKVMNYVVSVPYSKVKINEVLLAWEMNGEPLPKIHGAPLRAVVYGYIGARSVKWLYRIKVIDQPSRAPVQSKEYLYFNSQVGKHNQAYSMGINIQEMPVSSAIMEPWSKQVVVHEGRITVKGWAYSGGGRWPERVEVSSDGGYIWYEVPGENLSEKHKFSWRTWHIDLPVDHEGWIELTVRCWDNSLNTQPTFVRSAWNWGLHVTSSCHRVKIYSVNKAKERTRRRLQEFEDRNEPFLPLTRPTEFPTQSPEDYEAFWESHAPRDVED
;
A
#
# COMPACT_ATOMS: atom_id res chain seq x y z
N MET A 1 36.32 -13.33 -14.70
CA MET A 1 36.35 -11.87 -14.97
C MET A 1 35.01 -11.51 -15.58
N ALA A 2 34.07 -11.06 -14.75
CA ALA A 2 32.73 -10.64 -15.18
C ALA A 2 32.79 -9.14 -15.56
N PRO A 3 32.16 -8.70 -16.65
CA PRO A 3 32.09 -7.28 -16.97
C PRO A 3 31.08 -6.60 -16.05
N GLY A 4 31.51 -5.52 -15.40
CA GLY A 4 30.67 -4.68 -14.56
C GLY A 4 29.55 -4.04 -15.37
N MET A 5 28.31 -4.34 -15.01
CA MET A 5 27.18 -3.49 -15.36
C MET A 5 27.24 -2.26 -14.44
N MET A 6 27.61 -1.11 -14.99
CA MET A 6 27.23 0.16 -14.39
C MET A 6 25.71 0.20 -14.35
N ALA A 7 25.13 0.27 -13.16
CA ALA A 7 23.73 0.57 -12.98
C ALA A 7 23.47 1.94 -13.64
N SER A 8 22.68 1.97 -14.71
CA SER A 8 22.13 3.22 -15.20
C SER A 8 21.23 3.79 -14.09
N GLU A 9 21.66 4.89 -13.47
CA GLU A 9 20.84 5.69 -12.56
C GLU A 9 19.63 6.26 -13.32
N ALA A 10 18.60 5.44 -13.55
CA ALA A 10 17.26 5.96 -13.72
C ALA A 10 16.82 6.45 -12.34
N ARG A 11 17.20 7.68 -11.98
CA ARG A 11 16.65 8.33 -10.78
C ARG A 11 15.16 8.50 -11.02
N GLN A 12 14.38 7.85 -10.18
CA GLN A 12 12.95 8.08 -10.07
C GLN A 12 12.67 9.60 -10.00
N PRO A 13 11.68 10.14 -10.74
CA PRO A 13 11.29 11.53 -10.59
C PRO A 13 10.93 11.78 -9.12
N GLN A 14 11.52 12.81 -8.53
CA GLN A 14 11.38 13.11 -7.11
C GLN A 14 9.90 13.27 -6.68
N ASP A 15 9.01 13.63 -7.63
CA ASP A 15 7.60 13.92 -7.43
C ASP A 15 6.61 12.95 -8.13
N GLU A 16 7.02 11.76 -8.62
CA GLU A 16 6.11 10.84 -9.36
C GLU A 16 4.83 10.51 -8.57
N TRP A 17 4.94 10.28 -7.25
CA TRP A 17 3.77 10.05 -6.39
C TRP A 17 2.81 11.25 -6.40
N LEU A 18 3.31 12.49 -6.29
CA LEU A 18 2.47 13.69 -6.33
C LEU A 18 1.83 13.92 -7.71
N LEU A 19 2.55 13.60 -8.78
CA LEU A 19 2.04 13.69 -10.15
C LEU A 19 0.86 12.74 -10.38
N GLU A 20 1.01 11.47 -9.99
CA GLU A 20 -0.03 10.44 -10.14
C GLU A 20 -1.32 10.78 -9.37
N GLN A 21 -1.19 11.46 -8.24
CA GLN A 21 -2.31 11.87 -7.37
C GLN A 21 -2.89 13.26 -7.71
N GLY A 22 -2.30 13.98 -8.68
CA GLY A 22 -2.74 15.33 -9.06
C GLY A 22 -2.43 16.40 -8.01
N PHE A 23 -1.39 16.21 -7.19
CA PHE A 23 -0.89 17.20 -6.24
C PHE A 23 0.23 18.07 -6.79
N SER A 24 0.88 17.66 -7.87
CA SER A 24 1.88 18.48 -8.57
C SER A 24 1.22 19.61 -9.37
N SER A 25 1.93 20.73 -9.52
CA SER A 25 1.52 21.84 -10.40
C SER A 25 1.72 21.52 -11.88
N ASN A 26 2.50 20.49 -12.21
CA ASN A 26 2.75 20.08 -13.58
C ASN A 26 1.61 19.19 -14.05
N VAL A 27 0.87 19.67 -15.05
CA VAL A 27 -0.28 18.95 -15.59
C VAL A 27 0.19 18.02 -16.70
N PRO A 28 0.14 16.69 -16.52
CA PRO A 28 0.54 15.76 -17.58
C PRO A 28 -0.48 15.77 -18.73
N LEU A 29 0.02 15.62 -19.96
CA LEU A 29 -0.79 15.42 -21.17
C LEU A 29 -0.74 13.93 -21.56
N LEU A 30 -1.90 13.34 -21.83
CA LEU A 30 -2.05 12.00 -22.41
C LEU A 30 -2.73 12.11 -23.77
N ASN A 31 -2.05 11.70 -24.84
CA ASN A 31 -2.61 11.70 -26.19
C ASN A 31 -2.95 10.26 -26.61
N LEU A 32 -4.25 9.98 -26.76
CA LEU A 32 -4.79 8.66 -27.13
C LEU A 32 -5.23 8.59 -28.60
N THR A 33 -4.74 9.48 -29.47
CA THR A 33 -5.08 9.47 -30.90
C THR A 33 -4.16 8.56 -31.73
N SER A 34 -4.61 8.16 -32.92
CA SER A 34 -3.94 7.21 -33.84
C SER A 34 -2.54 7.65 -34.33
N HIS A 35 -2.10 8.86 -34.00
CA HIS A 35 -0.75 9.38 -34.26
C HIS A 35 -0.16 10.04 -32.99
N PRO A 36 0.42 9.27 -32.06
CA PRO A 36 1.08 9.84 -30.89
C PRO A 36 2.41 10.49 -31.30
N LYS A 37 2.53 11.81 -31.16
CA LYS A 37 3.84 12.49 -31.06
C LYS A 37 4.20 12.59 -29.58
N GLU A 38 5.37 12.07 -29.21
CA GLU A 38 5.93 12.23 -27.87
C GLU A 38 6.22 13.71 -27.60
N THR A 39 5.76 14.22 -26.46
CA THR A 39 6.19 15.52 -25.93
C THR A 39 6.63 15.35 -24.49
N SER A 40 7.93 15.54 -24.24
CA SER A 40 8.51 15.55 -22.90
C SER A 40 8.39 16.94 -22.29
N ASN A 41 8.07 17.00 -21.00
CA ASN A 41 8.30 18.17 -20.16
C ASN A 41 8.70 17.69 -18.76
N SER A 42 9.86 18.13 -18.29
CA SER A 42 10.40 17.82 -16.96
C SER A 42 10.43 19.08 -16.09
N PRO A 43 10.00 19.02 -14.82
CA PRO A 43 10.20 20.10 -13.85
C PRO A 43 11.49 19.89 -13.03
N LYS A 44 12.02 20.97 -12.46
CA LYS A 44 13.13 20.98 -11.49
C LYS A 44 12.62 21.26 -10.08
N ASP A 45 13.16 20.55 -9.10
CA ASP A 45 12.86 20.66 -7.67
C ASP A 45 13.44 21.90 -6.96
N PRO A 46 12.77 22.38 -5.89
CA PRO A 46 13.42 23.10 -4.80
C PRO A 46 13.87 22.19 -3.65
N LYS A 47 14.95 22.61 -2.98
CA LYS A 47 15.61 21.94 -1.86
C LYS A 47 14.72 21.85 -0.61
N THR A 48 14.78 20.72 0.08
CA THR A 48 14.21 20.50 1.41
C THR A 48 15.10 21.06 2.53
N THR A 49 14.42 21.51 3.59
CA THR A 49 14.90 22.20 4.78
C THR A 49 15.12 21.26 5.97
N GLY A 50 16.15 21.55 6.78
CA GLY A 50 16.18 21.36 8.24
C GLY A 50 16.49 19.96 8.77
N THR A 51 17.72 19.77 9.25
CA THR A 51 18.12 18.63 10.10
C THR A 51 17.71 18.88 11.54
N PHE A 52 16.88 18.00 12.11
CA PHE A 52 16.63 17.96 13.55
C PHE A 52 17.76 17.12 14.19
N GLU A 53 18.69 17.76 14.90
CA GLU A 53 19.69 17.04 15.68
C GLU A 53 19.12 16.66 17.06
N PRO A 54 19.23 15.38 17.48
CA PRO A 54 18.78 14.97 18.81
C PRO A 54 19.62 15.60 19.92
N ASP A 55 18.98 16.03 21.00
CA ASP A 55 19.64 16.40 22.24
C ASP A 55 20.05 15.14 23.03
N TYR A 56 21.36 14.93 23.20
CA TYR A 56 21.95 13.82 23.96
C TYR A 56 22.43 14.25 25.35
N SER A 57 22.10 15.46 25.82
CA SER A 57 22.64 16.05 27.06
C SER A 57 22.28 15.30 28.36
N HIS A 58 21.40 14.31 28.29
CA HIS A 58 20.93 13.51 29.44
C HIS A 58 21.18 11.99 29.30
N ASP A 59 22.11 11.55 28.45
CA ASP A 59 22.43 10.11 28.35
C ASP A 59 23.23 9.64 29.59
N THR A 60 22.51 9.33 30.67
CA THR A 60 23.08 8.78 31.93
C THR A 60 22.97 7.26 32.03
N ASP A 61 22.39 6.59 31.02
CA ASP A 61 22.00 5.17 31.09
C ASP A 61 22.97 4.26 30.32
N GLY A 62 24.10 3.94 30.94
CA GLY A 62 25.04 2.91 30.49
C GLY A 62 25.79 3.23 29.18
N THR A 63 26.93 2.59 28.98
CA THR A 63 27.72 2.73 27.74
C THR A 63 27.01 2.01 26.57
N SER A 64 27.38 2.32 25.32
CA SER A 64 26.90 1.57 24.15
C SER A 64 27.22 0.07 24.23
N GLU A 65 28.32 -0.30 24.90
CA GLU A 65 28.73 -1.68 25.15
C GLU A 65 27.77 -2.38 26.13
N ASP A 66 27.31 -1.69 27.18
CA ASP A 66 26.33 -2.23 28.13
C ASP A 66 24.99 -2.54 27.46
N ARG A 67 24.57 -1.70 26.50
CA ARG A 67 23.34 -1.94 25.71
C ARG A 67 23.49 -3.11 24.75
N ALA A 68 24.65 -3.25 24.10
CA ALA A 68 24.92 -4.39 23.22
C ALA A 68 24.89 -5.72 23.97
N LEU A 69 25.36 -5.75 25.22
CA LEU A 69 25.26 -6.92 26.09
C LEU A 69 23.82 -7.18 26.56
N THR A 70 23.10 -6.13 26.95
CA THR A 70 21.72 -6.22 27.46
C THR A 70 20.75 -6.71 26.38
N PHE A 71 20.93 -6.25 25.14
CA PHE A 71 20.05 -6.52 24.00
C PHE A 71 20.71 -7.42 22.95
N ALA A 72 21.65 -8.29 23.36
CA ALA A 72 22.33 -9.20 22.46
C ALA A 72 21.36 -10.15 21.74
N GLU A 73 21.70 -10.48 20.49
CA GLU A 73 20.97 -11.46 19.67
C GLU A 73 21.07 -12.85 20.30
N GLU A 74 19.96 -13.55 20.41
CA GLU A 74 19.90 -14.87 21.05
C GLU A 74 20.19 -16.02 20.09
N ARG A 75 20.13 -15.75 18.78
CA ARG A 75 20.15 -16.78 17.73
C ARG A 75 21.23 -16.47 16.71
N LEU A 76 22.21 -17.36 16.61
CA LEU A 76 23.22 -17.26 15.56
C LEU A 76 22.55 -17.34 14.18
N GLY A 77 22.94 -16.45 13.26
CA GLY A 77 22.34 -16.35 11.92
C GLY A 77 21.01 -15.58 11.87
N TRP A 78 20.65 -14.84 12.93
CA TRP A 78 19.50 -13.96 12.98
C TRP A 78 19.95 -12.52 13.25
N GLU A 79 20.37 -11.81 12.21
CA GLU A 79 20.85 -10.43 12.35
C GLU A 79 19.67 -9.44 12.39
N GLY A 80 19.76 -8.46 13.30
CA GLY A 80 18.72 -7.45 13.52
C GLY A 80 17.50 -7.98 14.27
N TYR A 81 17.63 -9.16 14.90
CA TYR A 81 16.60 -9.81 15.70
C TYR A 81 16.88 -9.71 17.19
N ILE A 82 15.83 -9.44 17.98
CA ILE A 82 15.84 -9.60 19.43
C ILE A 82 14.59 -10.40 19.82
N GLU A 83 14.77 -11.45 20.63
CA GLU A 83 13.66 -12.18 21.23
C GLU A 83 13.08 -11.37 22.39
N TRP A 84 11.99 -10.66 22.13
CA TRP A 84 11.29 -9.90 23.17
C TRP A 84 10.32 -10.77 23.96
N GLU A 85 9.75 -11.80 23.33
CA GLU A 85 8.59 -12.51 23.88
C GLU A 85 8.92 -13.47 25.02
N ASP A 86 10.13 -14.00 25.04
CA ASP A 86 10.59 -14.91 26.09
C ASP A 86 11.41 -14.20 27.20
N TYR A 87 11.76 -12.92 27.01
CA TYR A 87 12.63 -12.14 27.89
C TYR A 87 11.93 -10.86 28.39
N PRO A 88 10.97 -10.96 29.33
CA PRO A 88 10.20 -9.81 29.83
C PRO A 88 11.06 -8.73 30.50
N GLU A 89 12.22 -9.10 31.07
CA GLU A 89 13.18 -8.17 31.64
C GLU A 89 13.86 -7.29 30.57
N LYS A 90 14.14 -7.83 29.37
CA LYS A 90 14.61 -7.01 28.23
C LYS A 90 13.56 -5.99 27.82
N LYS A 91 12.29 -6.41 27.74
CA LYS A 91 11.16 -5.50 27.44
C LYS A 91 11.05 -4.38 28.48
N ALA A 92 11.16 -4.72 29.77
CA ALA A 92 11.11 -3.75 30.86
C ALA A 92 12.27 -2.74 30.78
N LYS A 93 13.49 -3.22 30.52
CA LYS A 93 14.65 -2.33 30.39
C LYS A 93 14.56 -1.43 29.16
N ALA A 94 14.10 -1.95 28.03
CA ALA A 94 13.86 -1.14 26.84
C ALA A 94 12.79 -0.06 27.08
N ALA A 95 11.72 -0.39 27.82
CA ALA A 95 10.69 0.58 28.18
C ALA A 95 11.25 1.70 29.07
N GLU A 96 12.07 1.38 30.07
CA GLU A 96 12.74 2.37 30.92
C GLU A 96 13.58 3.36 30.08
N ILE A 97 14.37 2.85 29.12
CA ILE A 97 15.19 3.66 28.21
C ILE A 97 14.33 4.59 27.33
N LEU A 98 13.18 4.09 26.87
CA LEU A 98 12.27 4.88 26.03
C LEU A 98 11.51 5.94 26.85
N GLU A 99 11.17 5.63 28.10
CA GLU A 99 10.51 6.56 29.02
C GLU A 99 11.45 7.66 29.55
N SER A 100 12.76 7.38 29.64
CA SER A 100 13.76 8.36 30.08
C SER A 100 14.11 9.40 29.01
N ARG A 101 13.56 9.29 27.79
CA ARG A 101 13.88 10.15 26.64
C ARG A 101 12.65 10.84 26.06
N VAL A 102 12.87 12.02 25.49
CA VAL A 102 11.86 12.74 24.70
C VAL A 102 12.14 12.54 23.22
N PHE A 103 11.11 12.12 22.48
CA PHE A 103 11.18 11.91 21.03
C PHE A 103 10.28 12.92 20.31
N PRO A 104 10.58 13.26 19.05
CA PRO A 104 9.70 14.12 18.26
C PRO A 104 8.31 13.48 18.10
N PRO A 105 7.24 14.28 17.97
CA PRO A 105 5.92 13.74 17.68
C PRO A 105 5.90 13.05 16.30
N PRO A 106 4.91 12.19 16.02
CA PRO A 106 4.68 11.69 14.67
C PRO A 106 4.51 12.86 13.67
N PRO A 107 4.92 12.69 12.40
CA PRO A 107 4.79 13.76 11.40
C PRO A 107 3.31 14.12 11.17
N GLU A 108 3.04 15.42 11.10
CA GLU A 108 1.70 15.95 10.79
C GLU A 108 1.60 16.26 9.28
N PHE A 109 1.24 15.26 8.50
CA PHE A 109 1.08 15.36 7.04
C PHE A 109 -0.38 15.33 6.60
N GLN A 110 -1.33 15.11 7.52
CA GLN A 110 -2.75 15.05 7.16
C GLN A 110 -3.37 16.44 7.13
N TYR A 111 -2.88 17.36 7.96
CA TYR A 111 -3.17 18.81 7.87
C TYR A 111 -2.08 19.59 7.11
N GLY A 112 -0.86 19.06 7.06
CA GLY A 112 0.29 19.66 6.39
C GLY A 112 0.41 19.25 4.92
N ASN A 113 1.34 19.90 4.21
CA ASN A 113 1.72 19.47 2.87
C ASN A 113 2.63 18.25 2.95
N LEU A 114 2.41 17.27 2.07
CA LEU A 114 3.35 16.18 1.86
C LEU A 114 4.65 16.70 1.22
N PRO A 115 5.81 16.13 1.56
CA PRO A 115 7.05 16.44 0.86
C PRO A 115 6.96 16.17 -0.63
N THR A 116 7.68 16.97 -1.42
CA THR A 116 7.73 16.82 -2.88
C THR A 116 8.73 15.76 -3.35
N THR A 117 9.13 14.87 -2.45
CA THR A 117 10.30 14.01 -2.62
C THR A 117 9.97 12.59 -2.19
N ASN A 118 10.54 11.59 -2.86
CA ASN A 118 10.67 10.23 -2.33
C ASN A 118 11.99 10.08 -1.55
N PRO A 119 11.99 9.52 -0.32
CA PRO A 119 10.83 9.05 0.42
C PRO A 119 9.92 10.17 0.93
N VAL A 120 8.61 9.94 0.91
CA VAL A 120 7.59 10.95 1.31
C VAL A 120 7.65 11.22 2.82
N LEU A 121 7.96 10.22 3.63
CA LEU A 121 8.14 10.35 5.08
C LEU A 121 9.43 9.62 5.49
N GLU A 122 10.26 10.24 6.32
CA GLU A 122 11.52 9.62 6.76
C GLU A 122 11.31 8.59 7.89
N GLY A 123 10.38 8.87 8.81
CA GLY A 123 10.19 8.05 10.00
C GLY A 123 11.26 8.22 11.09
N VAL A 124 11.74 9.47 11.23
CA VAL A 124 12.74 9.92 12.22
C VAL A 124 12.55 9.30 13.60
N ARG A 125 11.33 9.32 14.15
CA ARG A 125 11.03 8.78 15.49
C ARG A 125 11.36 7.29 15.63
N TRP A 126 11.11 6.48 14.60
CA TRP A 126 11.42 5.04 14.63
C TRP A 126 12.91 4.78 14.60
N LYS A 127 13.65 5.54 13.78
CA LYS A 127 15.12 5.49 13.75
C LYS A 127 15.68 5.83 15.14
N MET A 128 15.14 6.87 15.78
CA MET A 128 15.54 7.26 17.13
C MET A 128 15.23 6.20 18.20
N TRP A 129 14.08 5.53 18.13
CA TRP A 129 13.76 4.44 19.05
C TRP A 129 14.71 3.26 18.93
N HIS A 130 15.03 2.83 17.71
CA HIS A 130 16.00 1.76 17.48
C HIS A 130 17.38 2.13 18.01
N LYS A 131 17.84 3.35 17.72
CA LYS A 131 19.11 3.88 18.23
C LYS A 131 19.12 4.01 19.77
N ALA A 132 18.00 4.42 20.37
CA ALA A 132 17.90 4.58 21.83
C ALA A 132 18.03 3.24 22.55
N VAL A 133 17.30 2.22 22.11
CA VAL A 133 17.44 0.84 22.65
C VAL A 133 18.86 0.32 22.40
N GLY A 134 19.38 0.53 21.20
CA GLY A 134 20.77 0.22 20.86
C GLY A 134 21.01 -1.27 20.60
N GLY A 135 22.27 -1.70 20.79
CA GLY A 135 22.69 -3.06 20.45
C GLY A 135 22.48 -3.37 18.96
N PRO A 136 21.99 -4.57 18.61
CA PRO A 136 21.71 -4.97 17.23
C PRO A 136 20.71 -4.05 16.51
N LEU A 137 19.82 -3.36 17.22
CA LEU A 137 18.84 -2.47 16.59
C LEU A 137 19.46 -1.20 16.00
N THR A 138 20.69 -0.86 16.39
CA THR A 138 21.31 0.42 16.01
C THR A 138 21.46 0.56 14.49
N SER A 139 21.83 -0.52 13.79
CA SER A 139 22.06 -0.54 12.33
C SER A 139 20.85 -1.00 11.52
N VAL A 140 19.79 -1.47 12.18
CA VAL A 140 18.58 -1.99 11.53
C VAL A 140 17.96 -1.01 10.53
N PRO A 141 17.86 0.31 10.80
CA PRO A 141 17.34 1.26 9.82
C PRO A 141 18.14 1.27 8.50
N GLU A 142 19.46 1.41 8.58
CA GLU A 142 20.35 1.48 7.43
C GLU A 142 20.39 0.15 6.67
N GLU A 143 20.48 -0.98 7.38
CA GLU A 143 20.46 -2.32 6.79
C GLU A 143 19.13 -2.61 6.09
N SER A 144 18.01 -2.17 6.68
CA SER A 144 16.70 -2.28 6.07
C SER A 144 16.62 -1.48 4.77
N TRP A 145 17.20 -0.28 4.73
CA TRP A 145 17.24 0.53 3.51
C TRP A 145 18.13 -0.10 2.41
N LEU A 146 19.30 -0.64 2.77
CA LEU A 146 20.14 -1.38 1.83
C LEU A 146 19.38 -2.55 1.19
N ARG A 147 18.59 -3.26 2.00
CA ARG A 147 17.74 -4.37 1.53
C ARG A 147 16.67 -3.90 0.54
N VAL A 148 16.07 -2.73 0.77
CA VAL A 148 15.12 -2.11 -0.17
C VAL A 148 15.80 -1.89 -1.52
N VAL A 149 16.95 -1.21 -1.53
CA VAL A 149 17.68 -0.89 -2.77
C VAL A 149 18.10 -2.16 -3.53
N GLN A 150 18.41 -3.24 -2.83
CA GLN A 150 18.81 -4.52 -3.43
C GLN A 150 17.64 -5.31 -4.03
N GLU A 151 16.49 -5.39 -3.33
CA GLU A 151 15.40 -6.31 -3.70
C GLU A 151 14.23 -5.65 -4.42
N LYS A 152 14.13 -4.31 -4.39
CA LYS A 152 13.01 -3.57 -4.95
C LYS A 152 13.36 -2.95 -6.28
N HIS A 153 12.33 -2.79 -7.11
CA HIS A 153 12.46 -2.11 -8.39
C HIS A 153 12.84 -0.64 -8.16
N ALA A 154 13.72 -0.09 -9.02
CA ALA A 154 14.19 1.29 -8.91
C ALA A 154 13.06 2.32 -8.90
N ASP A 155 12.01 2.07 -9.69
CA ASP A 155 10.83 2.96 -9.77
C ASP A 155 9.84 2.85 -8.59
N MET A 156 10.10 2.04 -7.56
CA MET A 156 9.17 1.91 -6.42
C MET A 156 8.93 3.27 -5.74
N LEU A 157 7.68 3.67 -5.52
CA LEU A 157 7.34 4.88 -4.77
C LEU A 157 7.59 4.63 -3.28
N HIS A 158 8.48 5.41 -2.68
CA HIS A 158 8.86 5.27 -1.27
C HIS A 158 8.01 6.20 -0.40
N LEU A 159 7.06 5.65 0.37
CA LEU A 159 6.14 6.47 1.16
C LEU A 159 6.64 6.71 2.59
N LEU A 160 7.32 5.72 3.16
CA LEU A 160 7.98 5.80 4.45
C LEU A 160 9.34 5.13 4.34
N GLU A 161 10.40 5.83 4.69
CA GLU A 161 11.77 5.30 4.62
C GLU A 161 12.01 4.24 5.70
N PHE A 162 11.69 4.57 6.97
CA PHE A 162 11.84 3.63 8.07
C PHE A 162 10.70 3.70 9.10
N PRO A 163 10.05 2.57 9.45
CA PRO A 163 10.08 1.28 8.78
C PRO A 163 9.67 1.42 7.32
N TYR A 164 10.34 0.71 6.41
CA TYR A 164 10.10 0.88 5.00
C TYR A 164 8.65 0.56 4.60
N ASN A 165 7.99 1.51 3.93
CA ASN A 165 6.70 1.30 3.27
C ASN A 165 6.75 1.91 1.86
N GLY A 166 6.39 1.13 0.85
CA GLY A 166 6.39 1.58 -0.54
C GLY A 166 5.42 0.81 -1.43
N GLU A 167 4.94 1.47 -2.47
CA GLU A 167 4.04 0.95 -3.49
C GLU A 167 4.65 1.12 -4.89
N PRO A 168 4.34 0.24 -5.86
CA PRO A 168 4.73 0.49 -7.25
C PRO A 168 3.94 1.67 -7.81
N PRO A 169 4.50 2.43 -8.77
CA PRO A 169 3.78 3.49 -9.47
C PRO A 169 2.59 2.91 -10.25
N LYS A 170 1.52 3.72 -10.45
CA LYS A 170 0.26 3.28 -11.09
C LYS A 170 0.50 2.49 -12.38
N ARG A 171 1.42 2.96 -13.23
CA ARG A 171 1.77 2.32 -14.52
C ARG A 171 2.32 0.90 -14.37
N LEU A 172 2.89 0.55 -13.22
CA LEU A 172 3.47 -0.76 -12.92
C LEU A 172 2.58 -1.65 -12.05
N VAL A 173 1.65 -1.08 -11.27
CA VAL A 173 0.70 -1.84 -10.43
C VAL A 173 -0.06 -2.88 -11.26
N THR A 174 -0.68 -2.44 -12.36
CA THR A 174 -1.54 -3.29 -13.21
C THR A 174 -0.89 -3.70 -14.51
N ALA A 175 0.43 -3.52 -14.66
CA ALA A 175 1.17 -3.91 -15.87
C ALA A 175 1.10 -5.43 -16.12
N LYS A 176 0.95 -6.23 -15.05
CA LYS A 176 0.76 -7.68 -15.11
C LYS A 176 -0.28 -8.12 -14.06
N PRO A 177 -1.12 -9.13 -14.36
CA PRO A 177 -2.05 -9.69 -13.37
C PRO A 177 -1.34 -10.34 -12.17
N ILE A 178 -0.12 -10.84 -12.36
CA ILE A 178 0.75 -11.33 -11.28
C ILE A 178 1.87 -10.30 -11.11
N THR A 179 1.93 -9.70 -9.92
CA THR A 179 2.87 -8.65 -9.58
C THR A 179 4.28 -9.24 -9.44
N PRO A 180 5.28 -8.77 -10.19
CA PRO A 180 6.68 -9.18 -10.00
C PRO A 180 7.17 -8.90 -8.57
N ASN A 181 8.02 -9.76 -8.02
CA ASN A 181 8.53 -9.63 -6.63
C ASN A 181 9.14 -8.24 -6.33
N PRO A 182 9.97 -7.64 -7.24
CA PRO A 182 10.52 -6.30 -7.03
C PRO A 182 9.48 -5.17 -7.06
N LEU A 183 8.27 -5.42 -7.56
CA LEU A 183 7.17 -4.44 -7.63
C LEU A 183 6.05 -4.71 -6.62
N HIS A 184 6.03 -5.87 -5.96
CA HIS A 184 5.03 -6.13 -4.92
C HIS A 184 5.21 -5.15 -3.76
N PHE A 185 4.14 -4.45 -3.36
CA PHE A 185 4.19 -3.43 -2.31
C PHE A 185 4.75 -4.00 -1.00
N VAL A 186 5.32 -3.13 -0.18
CA VAL A 186 5.93 -3.49 1.11
C VAL A 186 5.33 -2.65 2.22
N ARG A 187 4.79 -3.29 3.26
CA ARG A 187 4.41 -2.65 4.52
C ARG A 187 5.22 -3.27 5.65
N ASN A 188 6.06 -2.49 6.31
CA ASN A 188 6.78 -2.89 7.53
C ASN A 188 6.32 -2.07 8.74
N HIS A 189 6.36 -2.68 9.93
CA HIS A 189 6.18 -1.99 11.22
C HIS A 189 7.49 -1.84 12.01
N GLY A 190 8.52 -2.59 11.63
CA GLY A 190 9.87 -2.51 12.16
C GLY A 190 10.91 -2.74 11.06
N GLY A 191 12.13 -3.08 11.48
CA GLY A 191 13.21 -3.46 10.58
C GLY A 191 12.92 -4.66 9.70
N ILE A 192 13.84 -4.95 8.78
CA ILE A 192 13.86 -6.17 7.98
C ILE A 192 14.93 -7.10 8.57
N PRO A 193 14.57 -8.11 9.39
CA PRO A 193 15.52 -9.07 9.92
C PRO A 193 16.22 -9.84 8.80
N ASN A 194 17.49 -10.15 9.00
CA ASN A 194 18.25 -11.03 8.14
C ASN A 194 18.40 -12.41 8.81
N ILE A 195 17.64 -13.40 8.35
CA ILE A 195 17.62 -14.73 8.95
C ILE A 195 18.15 -15.75 7.95
N GLU A 196 19.23 -16.44 8.32
CA GLU A 196 19.83 -17.49 7.50
C GLU A 196 18.91 -18.73 7.46
N PRO A 197 18.59 -19.26 6.25
CA PRO A 197 17.65 -20.38 6.10
C PRO A 197 18.01 -21.62 6.92
N GLU A 198 19.29 -21.94 7.05
CA GLU A 198 19.80 -23.11 7.77
C GLU A 198 19.71 -22.94 9.30
N ALA A 199 19.70 -21.70 9.79
CA ALA A 199 19.55 -21.37 11.20
C ALA A 199 18.07 -21.17 11.61
N PHE A 200 17.14 -21.23 10.64
CA PHE A 200 15.74 -20.97 10.91
C PHE A 200 15.02 -22.17 11.52
N GLU A 201 14.30 -21.90 12.61
CA GLU A 201 13.33 -22.82 13.21
C GLU A 201 12.00 -22.10 13.48
N LEU A 202 10.90 -22.77 13.12
CA LEU A 202 9.54 -22.38 13.49
C LEU A 202 9.16 -23.05 14.81
N ARG A 203 8.86 -22.26 15.85
CA ARG A 203 8.29 -22.75 17.12
C ARG A 203 6.77 -22.84 17.02
N LEU A 204 6.20 -24.01 17.30
CA LEU A 204 4.74 -24.20 17.41
C LEU A 204 4.36 -24.65 18.81
N ASP A 205 3.58 -23.84 19.52
CA ASP A 205 3.20 -24.07 20.92
C ASP A 205 1.76 -23.62 21.25
N GLY A 206 1.44 -23.52 22.56
CA GLY A 206 0.11 -23.22 23.06
C GLY A 206 -0.78 -24.47 23.12
N LEU A 207 -2.05 -24.31 22.72
CA LEU A 207 -3.08 -25.36 22.76
C LEU A 207 -2.93 -26.39 21.63
N VAL A 208 -1.76 -27.02 21.55
CA VAL A 208 -1.45 -28.17 20.69
C VAL A 208 -0.96 -29.35 21.52
N LYS A 209 -1.17 -30.57 21.04
CA LYS A 209 -0.85 -31.78 21.84
C LYS A 209 0.65 -31.95 22.06
N ASN A 210 1.43 -31.74 21.00
CA ASN A 210 2.88 -31.91 21.02
C ASN A 210 3.55 -30.62 20.51
N PRO A 211 3.79 -29.62 21.39
CA PRO A 211 4.58 -28.45 21.05
C PRO A 211 5.97 -28.85 20.52
N MET A 212 6.46 -28.17 19.48
CA MET A 212 7.72 -28.52 18.85
C MET A 212 8.38 -27.34 18.12
N LYS A 213 9.64 -27.54 17.74
CA LYS A 213 10.34 -26.70 16.77
C LYS A 213 10.51 -27.48 15.47
N ILE A 214 10.36 -26.80 14.34
CA ILE A 214 10.44 -27.40 13.00
C ILE A 214 11.40 -26.57 12.17
N SER A 215 12.43 -27.20 11.60
CA SER A 215 13.38 -26.51 10.72
C SER A 215 12.72 -26.09 9.39
N LEU A 216 13.33 -25.14 8.68
CA LEU A 216 12.87 -24.81 7.32
C LEU A 216 12.94 -26.04 6.39
N ALA A 217 14.00 -26.83 6.49
CA ALA A 217 14.19 -28.05 5.69
C ALA A 217 13.08 -29.08 5.93
N ASP A 218 12.65 -29.27 7.19
CA ASP A 218 11.54 -30.16 7.52
C ASP A 218 10.20 -29.63 6.98
N LEU A 219 9.96 -28.30 7.06
CA LEU A 219 8.76 -27.69 6.46
C LEU A 219 8.71 -27.91 4.93
N GLN A 220 9.86 -27.91 4.27
CA GLN A 220 10.01 -28.11 2.82
C GLN A 220 9.98 -29.59 2.40
N ASN A 221 10.08 -30.52 3.36
CA ASN A 221 10.12 -31.95 3.11
C ASN A 221 8.72 -32.49 2.73
N GLU A 222 8.53 -32.81 1.45
CA GLU A 222 7.27 -33.33 0.88
C GLU A 222 6.78 -34.63 1.52
N SER A 223 7.68 -35.41 2.14
CA SER A 223 7.29 -36.63 2.85
C SER A 223 6.58 -36.34 4.19
N LEU A 224 6.84 -35.18 4.79
CA LEU A 224 6.18 -34.70 6.00
C LEU A 224 4.97 -33.83 5.66
N PHE A 225 5.14 -32.95 4.66
CA PHE A 225 4.21 -31.88 4.35
C PHE A 225 4.00 -31.73 2.83
N PRO A 226 2.80 -32.02 2.32
CA PRO A 226 2.49 -31.77 0.92
C PRO A 226 2.58 -30.27 0.61
N ARG A 227 3.39 -29.92 -0.39
CA ARG A 227 3.50 -28.55 -0.88
C ARG A 227 2.21 -28.11 -1.55
N GLN A 228 1.89 -26.84 -1.37
CA GLN A 228 0.75 -26.18 -1.99
C GLN A 228 1.22 -24.85 -2.59
N SER A 229 0.77 -24.56 -3.80
CA SER A 229 0.92 -23.25 -4.43
C SER A 229 -0.45 -22.62 -4.67
N THR A 230 -0.62 -21.33 -4.39
CA THR A 230 -1.90 -20.64 -4.59
C THR A 230 -1.66 -19.19 -5.00
N LEU A 231 -2.42 -18.70 -5.97
CA LEU A 231 -2.41 -17.29 -6.34
C LEU A 231 -3.24 -16.50 -5.33
N VAL A 232 -2.62 -15.54 -4.65
CA VAL A 232 -3.26 -14.75 -3.59
C VAL A 232 -2.88 -13.29 -3.74
N THR A 233 -3.88 -12.43 -3.73
CA THR A 233 -3.71 -10.99 -3.56
C THR A 233 -3.60 -10.66 -2.09
N ILE A 234 -2.57 -9.91 -1.74
CA ILE A 234 -2.44 -9.27 -0.43
C ILE A 234 -2.79 -7.79 -0.62
N GLN A 235 -3.73 -7.28 0.18
CA GLN A 235 -4.12 -5.87 0.18
C GLN A 235 -3.88 -5.28 1.57
N CYS A 236 -3.25 -4.11 1.63
CA CYS A 236 -3.13 -3.34 2.87
C CYS A 236 -4.51 -2.81 3.29
N SER A 237 -4.83 -2.78 4.59
CA SER A 237 -6.02 -2.05 5.04
C SER A 237 -5.91 -0.55 4.76
N GLY A 238 -4.70 -0.02 4.58
CA GLY A 238 -4.45 1.36 4.22
C GLY A 238 -4.50 1.66 2.72
N THR A 239 -4.73 0.68 1.83
CA THR A 239 -4.86 0.97 0.39
C THR A 239 -5.88 2.10 0.17
N ARG A 240 -5.52 3.08 -0.65
CA ARG A 240 -6.34 4.27 -0.96
C ARG A 240 -6.60 5.18 0.24
N ARG A 241 -5.68 5.22 1.22
CA ARG A 241 -5.81 6.08 2.40
C ARG A 241 -5.83 7.56 2.06
N ILE A 242 -5.04 7.98 1.06
CA ILE A 242 -4.93 9.39 0.69
C ILE A 242 -6.29 10.01 0.33
N GLU A 243 -7.21 9.23 -0.21
CA GLU A 243 -8.58 9.69 -0.49
C GLU A 243 -9.37 10.01 0.78
N GLN A 244 -9.21 9.22 1.84
CA GLN A 244 -9.86 9.52 3.12
C GLN A 244 -9.23 10.75 3.79
N ILE A 245 -7.91 10.92 3.70
CA ILE A 245 -7.20 12.10 4.23
C ILE A 245 -7.67 13.37 3.52
N ASN A 246 -7.78 13.33 2.19
CA ASN A 246 -8.25 14.46 1.38
C ASN A 246 -9.71 14.85 1.67
N GLU A 247 -10.54 13.89 2.07
CA GLU A 247 -11.88 14.17 2.55
C GLU A 247 -11.81 14.82 3.94
N TYR A 248 -11.23 14.12 4.92
CA TYR A 248 -10.94 14.66 6.25
C TYR A 248 -9.71 13.97 6.89
N PRO A 249 -8.85 14.74 7.59
CA PRO A 249 -7.80 14.18 8.44
C PRO A 249 -8.38 13.21 9.47
N GLY A 250 -7.70 12.08 9.68
CA GLY A 250 -8.09 11.05 10.62
C GLY A 250 -7.09 10.91 11.77
N GLU A 251 -6.97 9.69 12.27
CA GLU A 251 -6.05 9.35 13.33
C GLU A 251 -4.63 9.19 12.77
N GLY A 252 -3.74 10.10 13.18
CA GLY A 252 -2.31 9.80 13.23
C GLY A 252 -2.03 8.76 14.32
N ASP A 253 -1.11 7.85 14.05
CA ASP A 253 -0.63 6.85 15.00
C ASP A 253 0.88 7.08 15.23
N GLU A 254 1.39 6.56 16.34
CA GLU A 254 2.79 6.28 16.55
C GLU A 254 3.33 5.63 15.26
N MET A 255 2.92 4.40 14.95
CA MET A 255 3.35 3.76 13.70
C MET A 255 2.74 4.51 12.52
N ILE A 256 3.59 5.27 11.82
CA ILE A 256 3.17 6.21 10.80
C ILE A 256 2.27 5.53 9.77
N ASN A 257 1.06 6.07 9.62
CA ASN A 257 0.11 5.68 8.60
C ASN A 257 0.57 6.22 7.25
N ALA A 258 1.39 5.46 6.52
CA ALA A 258 1.86 5.89 5.19
C ALA A 258 0.68 6.37 4.30
N PRO A 259 0.85 7.46 3.54
CA PRO A 259 -0.18 8.06 2.69
C PRO A 259 -0.38 7.21 1.42
N TRP A 260 -0.78 5.95 1.60
CA TRP A 260 -0.99 5.02 0.49
C TRP A 260 -1.99 5.58 -0.52
N ALA A 261 -1.60 5.52 -1.78
CA ALA A 261 -2.49 5.63 -2.91
C ALA A 261 -3.05 4.24 -3.25
N GLU A 262 -3.19 3.92 -4.53
CA GLU A 262 -3.91 2.73 -4.99
C GLU A 262 -3.02 1.47 -5.14
N GLY A 263 -1.71 1.59 -4.92
CA GLY A 263 -0.70 0.56 -5.18
C GLY A 263 -0.34 -0.31 -3.97
N ALA A 264 -0.95 -0.08 -2.80
CA ALA A 264 -0.77 -0.91 -1.60
C ALA A 264 -1.47 -2.28 -1.68
N ILE A 265 -1.39 -2.94 -2.84
CA ILE A 265 -2.02 -4.21 -3.19
C ILE A 265 -1.12 -4.94 -4.20
N GLY A 266 -1.09 -6.27 -4.14
CA GLY A 266 -0.32 -7.06 -5.10
C GLY A 266 -0.70 -8.53 -5.09
N THR A 267 -0.53 -9.19 -6.24
CA THR A 267 -0.87 -10.59 -6.43
C THR A 267 0.38 -11.40 -6.72
N ALA A 268 0.58 -12.49 -5.97
CA ALA A 268 1.69 -13.40 -6.21
C ALA A 268 1.24 -14.86 -6.08
N LYS A 269 1.97 -15.77 -6.72
CA LYS A 269 1.87 -17.20 -6.49
C LYS A 269 2.71 -17.54 -5.27
N TRP A 270 2.06 -17.93 -4.18
CA TRP A 270 2.74 -18.29 -2.95
C TRP A 270 2.85 -19.80 -2.85
N THR A 271 4.05 -20.30 -2.55
CA THR A 271 4.32 -21.74 -2.42
C THR A 271 4.83 -22.05 -1.01
N GLY A 272 4.28 -23.10 -0.41
CA GLY A 272 4.55 -23.45 0.98
C GLY A 272 3.77 -24.67 1.49
N VAL A 273 3.52 -24.71 2.80
CA VAL A 273 2.73 -25.75 3.48
C VAL A 273 1.49 -25.17 4.16
N SER A 274 0.38 -25.92 4.17
CA SER A 274 -0.81 -25.58 4.96
C SER A 274 -0.54 -25.64 6.46
N LEU A 275 -0.82 -24.56 7.19
CA LEU A 275 -0.70 -24.52 8.66
C LEU A 275 -1.55 -25.60 9.35
N LYS A 276 -2.68 -25.99 8.74
CA LYS A 276 -3.50 -27.10 9.23
C LYS A 276 -2.72 -28.41 9.32
N LYS A 277 -1.87 -28.67 8.32
CA LYS A 277 -1.06 -29.89 8.25
C LYS A 277 0.04 -29.88 9.28
N VAL A 278 0.68 -28.72 9.49
CA VAL A 278 1.68 -28.53 10.54
C VAL A 278 1.07 -28.74 11.93
N ILE A 279 -0.09 -28.14 12.23
CA ILE A 279 -0.80 -28.37 13.50
C ILE A 279 -1.20 -29.85 13.67
N LYS A 280 -1.63 -30.52 12.58
CA LYS A 280 -1.93 -31.96 12.63
C LYS A 280 -0.69 -32.79 12.94
N HIS A 281 0.47 -32.41 12.41
CA HIS A 281 1.76 -33.06 12.69
C HIS A 281 2.13 -32.92 14.17
N CYS A 282 1.82 -31.79 14.82
CA CYS A 282 1.92 -31.59 16.27
C CYS A 282 0.85 -32.36 17.10
N GLY A 283 0.19 -33.37 16.53
CA GLY A 283 -0.87 -34.15 17.20
C GLY A 283 -2.26 -33.50 17.21
N GLY A 284 -2.41 -32.31 16.62
CA GLY A 284 -3.66 -31.54 16.60
C GLY A 284 -3.82 -30.62 17.82
N LEU A 285 -5.01 -30.03 17.92
CA LEU A 285 -5.35 -29.07 18.98
C LEU A 285 -5.62 -29.76 20.32
N VAL A 286 -5.38 -29.01 21.40
CA VAL A 286 -5.90 -29.26 22.76
C VAL A 286 -7.14 -28.40 22.96
N ASP A 287 -8.19 -28.97 23.56
CA ASP A 287 -9.44 -28.31 23.95
C ASP A 287 -10.13 -27.47 22.85
N GLY A 288 -9.86 -27.79 21.59
CA GLY A 288 -10.46 -27.12 20.45
C GLY A 288 -10.11 -25.63 20.34
N GLY A 289 -8.83 -25.28 20.61
CA GLY A 289 -8.26 -23.94 20.45
C GLY A 289 -8.83 -23.14 19.26
N LYS A 290 -9.13 -21.86 19.49
CA LYS A 290 -10.00 -21.06 18.62
C LYS A 290 -9.25 -20.08 17.74
N HIS A 291 -8.05 -19.69 18.15
CA HIS A 291 -7.22 -18.71 17.46
C HIS A 291 -5.77 -19.18 17.38
N VAL A 292 -5.06 -18.64 16.41
CA VAL A 292 -3.63 -18.89 16.21
C VAL A 292 -2.92 -17.56 16.14
N GLU A 293 -2.07 -17.28 17.13
CA GLU A 293 -1.12 -16.17 17.10
C GLU A 293 0.05 -16.50 16.18
N LEU A 294 0.45 -15.49 15.42
CA LEU A 294 1.52 -15.52 14.44
C LEU A 294 2.51 -14.43 14.84
N TYR A 295 3.76 -14.83 15.11
CA TYR A 295 4.82 -13.95 15.60
C TYR A 295 5.85 -13.71 14.50
N GLY A 296 6.03 -12.45 14.11
CA GLY A 296 7.06 -11.99 13.19
C GLY A 296 8.32 -11.60 13.95
N ALA A 297 9.49 -11.80 13.35
CA ALA A 297 10.76 -11.51 13.98
C ALA A 297 11.07 -9.99 14.11
N ASP A 298 10.33 -9.12 13.41
CA ASP A 298 10.56 -7.68 13.48
C ASP A 298 10.20 -7.08 14.84
N THR A 299 11.02 -6.14 15.28
CA THR A 299 10.79 -5.37 16.50
C THR A 299 9.72 -4.31 16.26
N TYR A 300 8.73 -4.27 17.13
CA TYR A 300 7.59 -3.38 17.09
C TYR A 300 7.52 -2.54 18.38
N PHE A 301 7.20 -1.27 18.21
CA PHE A 301 7.12 -0.28 19.28
C PHE A 301 5.68 0.24 19.40
N LYS A 302 5.18 0.35 20.64
CA LYS A 302 3.90 0.99 20.92
C LYS A 302 3.85 1.49 22.35
N GLN A 303 3.49 2.76 22.56
CA GLN A 303 3.33 3.38 23.88
C GLN A 303 4.58 3.16 24.76
N ASN A 304 5.76 3.43 24.20
CA ASN A 304 7.08 3.20 24.81
C ASN A 304 7.39 1.74 25.20
N LYS A 305 6.60 0.77 24.71
CA LYS A 305 6.87 -0.67 24.92
C LYS A 305 7.43 -1.29 23.65
N VAL A 306 8.30 -2.27 23.85
CA VAL A 306 8.95 -3.04 22.78
C VAL A 306 8.46 -4.48 22.82
N MET A 307 8.24 -5.06 21.65
CA MET A 307 7.78 -6.44 21.45
C MET A 307 8.05 -6.88 20.01
N ASN A 308 7.84 -8.16 19.71
CA ASN A 308 7.80 -8.62 18.34
C ASN A 308 6.43 -8.32 17.69
N TYR A 309 6.36 -8.29 16.36
CA TYR A 309 5.08 -8.15 15.66
C TYR A 309 4.19 -9.38 15.88
N VAL A 310 2.97 -9.19 16.41
CA VAL A 310 2.05 -10.31 16.69
C VAL A 310 0.62 -9.95 16.28
N VAL A 311 -0.03 -10.89 15.60
CA VAL A 311 -1.45 -10.86 15.26
C VAL A 311 -2.03 -12.27 15.38
N SER A 312 -3.35 -12.42 15.27
CA SER A 312 -3.98 -13.74 15.24
C SER A 312 -5.00 -13.90 14.12
N VAL A 313 -5.20 -15.14 13.72
CA VAL A 313 -6.29 -15.56 12.84
C VAL A 313 -7.17 -16.60 13.55
N PRO A 314 -8.47 -16.63 13.28
CA PRO A 314 -9.32 -17.68 13.83
C PRO A 314 -8.95 -19.03 13.22
N TYR A 315 -9.02 -20.09 14.04
CA TYR A 315 -8.73 -21.45 13.61
C TYR A 315 -9.67 -21.92 12.49
N SER A 316 -10.85 -21.32 12.32
CA SER A 316 -11.75 -21.59 11.19
C SER A 316 -11.06 -21.40 9.84
N LYS A 317 -10.19 -20.37 9.67
CA LYS A 317 -9.39 -20.15 8.45
C LYS A 317 -8.33 -21.22 8.25
N VAL A 318 -7.66 -21.61 9.34
CA VAL A 318 -6.68 -22.70 9.32
C VAL A 318 -7.37 -24.02 8.94
N LYS A 319 -8.53 -24.31 9.53
CA LYS A 319 -9.31 -25.54 9.32
C LYS A 319 -9.68 -25.76 7.86
N ILE A 320 -9.91 -24.70 7.08
CA ILE A 320 -10.27 -24.77 5.66
C ILE A 320 -9.08 -24.61 4.70
N ASN A 321 -7.83 -24.70 5.20
CA ASN A 321 -6.58 -24.56 4.42
C ASN A 321 -6.38 -23.18 3.79
N GLU A 322 -6.80 -22.11 4.46
CA GLU A 322 -6.64 -20.73 3.98
C GLU A 322 -5.55 -19.95 4.73
N VAL A 323 -4.63 -20.69 5.38
CA VAL A 323 -3.41 -20.16 6.00
C VAL A 323 -2.22 -21.00 5.54
N LEU A 324 -1.37 -20.41 4.72
CA LEU A 324 -0.18 -21.01 4.14
C LEU A 324 1.07 -20.48 4.86
N LEU A 325 2.02 -21.35 5.15
CA LEU A 325 3.37 -20.98 5.56
C LEU A 325 4.25 -21.04 4.32
N ALA A 326 4.61 -19.90 3.76
CA ALA A 326 5.25 -19.75 2.45
C ALA A 326 6.73 -19.39 2.57
N TRP A 327 7.55 -20.04 1.75
CA TRP A 327 8.99 -19.80 1.60
C TRP A 327 9.39 -19.49 0.14
N GLU A 328 8.43 -19.48 -0.78
CA GLU A 328 8.62 -19.15 -2.19
C GLU A 328 7.49 -18.22 -2.66
N MET A 329 7.85 -17.26 -3.51
CA MET A 329 6.99 -16.24 -4.07
C MET A 329 7.26 -16.12 -5.58
N ASN A 330 6.24 -16.35 -6.39
CA ASN A 330 6.31 -16.35 -7.86
C ASN A 330 7.32 -17.34 -8.46
N GLY A 331 7.50 -18.50 -7.84
CA GLY A 331 8.45 -19.53 -8.33
C GLY A 331 9.89 -19.31 -7.88
N GLU A 332 10.17 -18.21 -7.19
CA GLU A 332 11.49 -17.86 -6.69
C GLU A 332 11.54 -17.94 -5.15
N PRO A 333 12.72 -18.14 -4.53
CA PRO A 333 12.88 -18.02 -3.09
C PRO A 333 12.24 -16.72 -2.56
N LEU A 334 11.57 -16.81 -1.41
CA LEU A 334 10.92 -15.65 -0.80
C LEU A 334 11.97 -14.53 -0.57
N PRO A 335 11.75 -13.30 -1.08
CA PRO A 335 12.66 -12.18 -0.82
C PRO A 335 12.68 -11.79 0.67
N LYS A 336 13.82 -11.34 1.21
CA LYS A 336 13.94 -11.03 2.64
C LYS A 336 13.00 -9.90 3.05
N ILE A 337 12.79 -8.90 2.19
CA ILE A 337 11.83 -7.81 2.45
C ILE A 337 10.36 -8.29 2.53
N HIS A 338 10.05 -9.43 1.91
CA HIS A 338 8.73 -10.05 1.89
C HIS A 338 8.55 -11.15 2.94
N GLY A 339 9.54 -11.33 3.82
CA GLY A 339 9.43 -12.18 5.01
C GLY A 339 10.23 -13.47 4.96
N ALA A 340 11.29 -13.56 4.15
CA ALA A 340 12.16 -14.72 4.14
C ALA A 340 12.76 -15.01 5.53
N PRO A 341 13.02 -16.28 5.88
CA PRO A 341 12.81 -17.46 5.03
C PRO A 341 11.37 -17.98 5.02
N LEU A 342 10.52 -17.55 5.94
CA LEU A 342 9.15 -18.03 6.07
C LEU A 342 8.17 -16.91 6.45
N ARG A 343 7.03 -16.85 5.76
CA ARG A 343 5.91 -15.99 6.13
C ARG A 343 4.60 -16.76 6.22
N ALA A 344 3.63 -16.23 6.95
CA ALA A 344 2.24 -16.58 6.77
C ALA A 344 1.64 -15.83 5.57
N VAL A 345 0.75 -16.51 4.82
CA VAL A 345 -0.14 -15.93 3.82
C VAL A 345 -1.56 -16.37 4.17
N VAL A 346 -2.40 -15.41 4.55
CA VAL A 346 -3.78 -15.64 5.01
C VAL A 346 -4.74 -15.21 3.91
N TYR A 347 -5.42 -16.16 3.29
CA TYR A 347 -6.14 -15.90 2.05
C TYR A 347 -7.37 -15.03 2.27
N GLY A 348 -7.51 -13.97 1.48
CA GLY A 348 -8.66 -13.06 1.52
C GLY A 348 -8.74 -12.15 2.74
N TYR A 349 -7.76 -12.20 3.65
CA TYR A 349 -7.67 -11.31 4.79
C TYR A 349 -6.78 -10.09 4.47
N ILE A 350 -6.87 -9.06 5.29
CA ILE A 350 -5.97 -7.90 5.23
C ILE A 350 -4.51 -8.34 5.36
N GLY A 351 -3.61 -7.60 4.70
CA GLY A 351 -2.20 -7.93 4.66
C GLY A 351 -1.54 -8.03 6.04
N ALA A 352 -2.02 -7.27 7.03
CA ALA A 352 -1.51 -7.31 8.40
C ALA A 352 -1.60 -8.71 9.05
N ARG A 353 -2.52 -9.57 8.61
CA ARG A 353 -2.64 -10.95 9.14
C ARG A 353 -1.68 -11.94 8.50
N SER A 354 -1.05 -11.56 7.39
CA SER A 354 -0.04 -12.36 6.69
C SER A 354 1.35 -12.02 7.23
N VAL A 355 1.67 -12.50 8.43
CA VAL A 355 2.90 -12.20 9.17
C VAL A 355 4.16 -12.57 8.40
N LYS A 356 5.12 -11.66 8.33
CA LYS A 356 6.44 -11.86 7.73
C LYS A 356 7.46 -12.29 8.78
N TRP A 357 8.54 -12.94 8.36
CA TRP A 357 9.61 -13.42 9.24
C TRP A 357 9.02 -14.27 10.39
N LEU A 358 8.10 -15.17 10.03
CA LEU A 358 7.26 -15.92 10.96
C LEU A 358 8.10 -16.95 11.69
N TYR A 359 8.35 -16.75 12.98
CA TYR A 359 9.22 -17.63 13.76
C TYR A 359 8.50 -18.41 14.88
N ARG A 360 7.31 -17.95 15.29
CA ARG A 360 6.50 -18.64 16.29
C ARG A 360 5.02 -18.63 15.90
N ILE A 361 4.37 -19.75 16.18
CA ILE A 361 2.93 -19.94 16.08
C ILE A 361 2.43 -20.46 17.42
N LYS A 362 1.47 -19.76 18.03
CA LYS A 362 0.89 -20.16 19.31
C LYS A 362 -0.62 -20.33 19.18
N VAL A 363 -1.13 -21.52 19.46
CA VAL A 363 -2.59 -21.73 19.49
C VAL A 363 -3.15 -21.24 20.82
N ILE A 364 -4.18 -20.41 20.76
CA ILE A 364 -4.84 -19.82 21.93
C ILE A 364 -6.37 -19.92 21.84
N ASP A 365 -7.06 -19.62 22.94
CA ASP A 365 -8.50 -19.74 23.09
C ASP A 365 -9.27 -18.47 22.67
N GLN A 366 -8.62 -17.30 22.67
CA GLN A 366 -9.20 -16.00 22.33
C GLN A 366 -8.37 -15.27 21.25
N PRO A 367 -8.89 -14.21 20.60
CA PRO A 367 -8.08 -13.37 19.74
C PRO A 367 -6.86 -12.78 20.48
N SER A 368 -5.75 -12.58 19.76
CA SER A 368 -4.53 -11.99 20.32
C SER A 368 -4.79 -10.65 21.00
N ARG A 369 -4.09 -10.42 22.12
CA ARG A 369 -4.07 -9.14 22.84
C ARG A 369 -2.89 -8.26 22.45
N ALA A 370 -2.08 -8.68 21.48
CA ALA A 370 -1.03 -7.83 20.93
C ALA A 370 -1.61 -6.52 20.38
N PRO A 371 -0.90 -5.38 20.44
CA PRO A 371 -1.44 -4.08 20.04
C PRO A 371 -1.95 -4.06 18.58
N VAL A 372 -1.21 -4.67 17.66
CA VAL A 372 -1.58 -4.71 16.24
C VAL A 372 -2.91 -5.46 15.98
N GLN A 373 -3.29 -6.36 16.88
CA GLN A 373 -4.58 -7.04 16.81
C GLN A 373 -5.67 -6.32 17.60
N SER A 374 -5.35 -5.85 18.80
CA SER A 374 -6.36 -5.43 19.79
C SER A 374 -6.60 -3.92 19.85
N LYS A 375 -5.66 -3.12 19.33
CA LYS A 375 -5.66 -1.66 19.40
C LYS A 375 -5.57 -1.00 18.02
N GLU A 376 -5.00 -1.69 17.03
CA GLU A 376 -4.83 -1.22 15.66
C GLU A 376 -5.61 -2.09 14.67
N TYR A 377 -5.70 -1.63 13.41
CA TYR A 377 -6.45 -2.32 12.35
C TYR A 377 -7.90 -2.59 12.76
N LEU A 378 -8.50 -1.57 13.36
CA LEU A 378 -9.89 -1.50 13.77
C LEU A 378 -10.65 -0.55 12.83
N TYR A 379 -11.84 -0.95 12.41
CA TYR A 379 -12.75 -0.11 11.64
C TYR A 379 -13.72 0.58 12.60
N PHE A 380 -13.64 1.89 12.69
CA PHE A 380 -14.46 2.70 13.58
C PHE A 380 -15.62 3.37 12.86
N ASN A 381 -16.65 3.76 13.61
CA ASN A 381 -17.66 4.68 13.11
C ASN A 381 -17.10 6.11 13.02
N SER A 382 -17.77 6.97 12.25
CA SER A 382 -17.37 8.37 12.05
C SER A 382 -17.99 9.37 13.05
N GLN A 383 -18.94 8.93 13.88
CA GLN A 383 -19.73 9.81 14.76
C GLN A 383 -19.06 10.04 16.12
N VAL A 384 -18.22 9.13 16.58
CA VAL A 384 -17.47 9.29 17.85
C VAL A 384 -16.11 9.90 17.55
N GLY A 385 -15.86 11.10 18.09
CA GLY A 385 -14.59 11.81 17.92
C GLY A 385 -13.41 11.04 18.51
N LYS A 386 -12.21 11.23 17.92
CA LYS A 386 -10.96 10.51 18.24
C LYS A 386 -10.74 10.27 19.73
N HIS A 387 -10.78 11.32 20.56
CA HIS A 387 -10.46 11.23 21.99
C HIS A 387 -11.49 10.45 22.83
N ASN A 388 -12.67 10.18 22.26
CA ASN A 388 -13.69 9.34 22.87
C ASN A 388 -13.69 7.91 22.32
N GLN A 389 -12.80 7.59 21.36
CA GLN A 389 -12.72 6.26 20.80
C GLN A 389 -12.05 5.29 21.77
N ALA A 390 -12.69 4.13 21.95
CA ALA A 390 -12.20 3.01 22.70
C ALA A 390 -12.03 1.83 21.74
N TYR A 391 -10.98 1.02 21.95
CA TYR A 391 -10.69 -0.11 21.08
C TYR A 391 -11.86 -1.09 20.94
N SER A 392 -12.68 -1.25 21.98
CA SER A 392 -13.89 -2.09 21.97
C SER A 392 -15.00 -1.61 21.03
N MET A 393 -14.97 -0.34 20.59
CA MET A 393 -15.92 0.20 19.62
C MET A 393 -15.52 -0.08 18.17
N GLY A 394 -14.28 -0.52 17.95
CA GLY A 394 -13.76 -0.84 16.64
C GLY A 394 -14.06 -2.28 16.23
N ILE A 395 -14.31 -2.49 14.93
CA ILE A 395 -14.44 -3.82 14.36
C ILE A 395 -13.07 -4.29 13.89
N ASN A 396 -12.63 -5.44 14.38
CA ASN A 396 -11.38 -6.06 13.93
C ASN A 396 -11.42 -6.34 12.43
N ILE A 397 -10.54 -5.68 11.68
CA ILE A 397 -10.49 -5.87 10.23
C ILE A 397 -9.82 -7.23 9.95
N GLN A 398 -10.57 -8.09 9.25
CA GLN A 398 -10.15 -9.43 8.85
C GLN A 398 -10.26 -9.56 7.33
N GLU A 399 -11.45 -9.84 6.80
CA GLU A 399 -11.68 -9.86 5.34
C GLU A 399 -11.71 -8.43 4.78
N MET A 400 -11.14 -8.23 3.59
CA MET A 400 -11.32 -6.98 2.84
C MET A 400 -12.67 -6.98 2.11
N PRO A 401 -13.42 -5.87 2.10
CA PRO A 401 -14.60 -5.73 1.26
C PRO A 401 -14.22 -5.61 -0.21
N VAL A 402 -15.22 -5.62 -1.08
CA VAL A 402 -15.03 -5.32 -2.50
C VAL A 402 -14.46 -3.90 -2.69
N SER A 403 -13.46 -3.75 -3.54
CA SER A 403 -12.84 -2.47 -3.88
C SER A 403 -12.28 -2.51 -5.31
N SER A 404 -12.09 -1.34 -5.89
CA SER A 404 -11.50 -1.14 -7.21
C SER A 404 -10.77 0.19 -7.28
N ALA A 405 -9.90 0.35 -8.27
CA ALA A 405 -9.20 1.59 -8.53
C ALA A 405 -8.84 1.76 -10.00
N ILE A 406 -8.67 3.02 -10.40
CA ILE A 406 -8.26 3.46 -11.74
C ILE A 406 -6.76 3.77 -11.68
N MET A 407 -5.98 3.10 -12.52
CA MET A 407 -4.55 3.34 -12.68
C MET A 407 -4.22 4.27 -13.84
N GLU A 408 -5.10 4.34 -14.85
CA GLU A 408 -4.95 5.19 -16.03
C GLU A 408 -6.33 5.60 -16.52
N PRO A 409 -6.58 6.88 -16.85
CA PRO A 409 -5.68 8.03 -16.69
C PRO A 409 -5.46 8.46 -15.22
N TRP A 410 -4.59 9.44 -15.00
CA TRP A 410 -4.27 9.99 -13.68
C TRP A 410 -5.09 11.21 -13.31
N SER A 411 -5.15 11.53 -12.02
CA SER A 411 -5.89 12.69 -11.52
C SER A 411 -5.29 13.98 -12.07
N LYS A 412 -6.17 14.88 -12.52
CA LYS A 412 -5.89 16.16 -13.18
C LYS A 412 -5.17 16.08 -14.53
N GLN A 413 -4.99 14.88 -15.10
CA GLN A 413 -4.38 14.72 -16.42
C GLN A 413 -5.26 15.33 -17.52
N VAL A 414 -4.64 15.96 -18.52
CA VAL A 414 -5.32 16.36 -19.75
C VAL A 414 -5.30 15.19 -20.72
N VAL A 415 -6.47 14.76 -21.19
CA VAL A 415 -6.62 13.58 -22.03
C VAL A 415 -7.19 13.99 -23.39
N VAL A 416 -6.38 13.85 -24.43
CA VAL A 416 -6.78 14.08 -25.82
C VAL A 416 -7.25 12.76 -26.43
N HIS A 417 -8.47 12.72 -26.95
CA HIS A 417 -9.09 11.49 -27.45
C HIS A 417 -10.03 11.72 -28.63
N GLU A 418 -10.54 10.64 -29.24
CA GLU A 418 -11.46 10.67 -30.40
C GLU A 418 -12.80 10.00 -30.03
N GLY A 419 -13.51 10.58 -29.04
CA GLY A 419 -14.80 10.06 -28.55
C GLY A 419 -14.72 8.87 -27.58
N ARG A 420 -13.54 8.32 -27.30
CA ARG A 420 -13.34 7.24 -26.32
C ARG A 420 -12.06 7.42 -25.52
N ILE A 421 -12.07 7.12 -24.22
CA ILE A 421 -10.88 7.15 -23.36
C ILE A 421 -10.59 5.73 -22.88
N THR A 422 -9.38 5.23 -23.12
CA THR A 422 -8.93 3.97 -22.51
C THR A 422 -8.72 4.18 -21.01
N VAL A 423 -9.42 3.40 -20.20
CA VAL A 423 -9.33 3.41 -18.73
C VAL A 423 -8.86 2.03 -18.27
N LYS A 424 -7.89 2.00 -17.36
CA LYS A 424 -7.32 0.74 -16.82
C LYS A 424 -7.34 0.75 -15.29
N GLY A 425 -7.39 -0.43 -14.69
CA GLY A 425 -7.37 -0.53 -13.24
C GLY A 425 -7.33 -1.94 -12.68
N TRP A 426 -7.59 -2.03 -11.37
CA TRP A 426 -7.76 -3.30 -10.66
C TRP A 426 -9.10 -3.33 -9.90
N ALA A 427 -9.58 -4.54 -9.63
CA ALA A 427 -10.72 -4.82 -8.78
C ALA A 427 -10.42 -6.04 -7.88
N TYR A 428 -10.86 -6.03 -6.63
CA TYR A 428 -10.59 -7.10 -5.67
C TYR A 428 -11.73 -7.24 -4.66
N SER A 429 -11.94 -8.45 -4.12
CA SER A 429 -12.81 -8.70 -2.97
C SER A 429 -12.16 -9.75 -2.08
N GLY A 430 -12.18 -9.55 -0.76
CA GLY A 430 -11.60 -10.47 0.21
C GLY A 430 -12.48 -11.68 0.51
N GLY A 431 -12.11 -12.47 1.52
CA GLY A 431 -12.92 -13.61 1.99
C GLY A 431 -13.11 -14.76 1.00
N GLY A 432 -12.33 -14.80 -0.09
CA GLY A 432 -12.50 -15.80 -1.16
C GLY A 432 -13.68 -15.52 -2.09
N ARG A 433 -14.19 -14.29 -2.06
CA ARG A 433 -15.05 -13.71 -3.09
C ARG A 433 -14.16 -13.17 -4.20
N TRP A 434 -14.72 -13.01 -5.40
CA TRP A 434 -13.97 -12.50 -6.55
C TRP A 434 -14.75 -11.40 -7.26
N PRO A 435 -14.07 -10.46 -7.94
CA PRO A 435 -14.73 -9.49 -8.80
C PRO A 435 -15.45 -10.20 -9.94
N GLU A 436 -16.77 -10.07 -9.98
CA GLU A 436 -17.64 -10.64 -11.01
C GLU A 436 -17.87 -9.63 -12.14
N ARG A 437 -18.16 -8.37 -11.79
CA ARG A 437 -18.40 -7.28 -12.75
C ARG A 437 -17.67 -6.00 -12.34
N VAL A 438 -17.06 -5.32 -13.30
CA VAL A 438 -16.47 -3.98 -13.12
C VAL A 438 -17.21 -3.02 -14.03
N GLU A 439 -17.56 -1.86 -13.51
CA GLU A 439 -18.29 -0.82 -14.25
C GLU A 439 -17.56 0.51 -14.12
N VAL A 440 -17.47 1.25 -15.22
CA VAL A 440 -16.81 2.56 -15.29
C VAL A 440 -17.78 3.60 -15.83
N SER A 441 -17.74 4.78 -15.24
CA SER A 441 -18.55 5.94 -15.60
C SER A 441 -17.63 7.11 -15.96
N SER A 442 -18.04 7.93 -16.94
CA SER A 442 -17.37 9.18 -17.33
C SER A 442 -18.03 10.44 -16.80
N ASP A 443 -19.16 10.30 -16.10
CA ASP A 443 -20.02 11.41 -15.66
C ASP A 443 -20.16 11.49 -14.12
N GLY A 444 -19.25 10.89 -13.36
CA GLY A 444 -19.29 10.90 -11.90
C GLY A 444 -20.20 9.84 -11.28
N GLY A 445 -20.64 8.85 -12.06
CA GLY A 445 -21.40 7.68 -11.59
C GLY A 445 -22.89 7.69 -11.91
N TYR A 446 -23.35 8.47 -12.89
CA TYR A 446 -24.76 8.46 -13.33
C TYR A 446 -24.99 7.39 -14.41
N ILE A 447 -24.12 7.33 -15.43
CA ILE A 447 -24.15 6.32 -16.48
C ILE A 447 -22.94 5.38 -16.31
N TRP A 448 -23.20 4.07 -16.33
CA TRP A 448 -22.21 3.02 -16.11
C TRP A 448 -22.05 2.14 -17.34
N TYR A 449 -20.80 1.91 -17.73
CA TYR A 449 -20.41 0.99 -18.79
C TYR A 449 -19.71 -0.22 -18.16
N GLU A 450 -20.24 -1.41 -18.41
CA GLU A 450 -19.61 -2.65 -17.98
C GLU A 450 -18.31 -2.88 -18.76
N VAL A 451 -17.27 -3.28 -18.03
CA VAL A 451 -16.02 -3.75 -18.64
C VAL A 451 -16.29 -5.12 -19.29
N PRO A 452 -16.04 -5.29 -20.60
CA PRO A 452 -16.21 -6.58 -21.27
C PRO A 452 -15.40 -7.70 -20.60
N GLY A 453 -15.96 -8.91 -20.59
CA GLY A 453 -15.38 -10.08 -19.91
C GLY A 453 -13.95 -10.39 -20.36
N GLU A 454 -13.68 -10.22 -21.65
CA GLU A 454 -12.39 -10.42 -22.32
C GLU A 454 -11.32 -9.39 -21.93
N ASN A 455 -11.73 -8.22 -21.44
CA ASN A 455 -10.82 -7.15 -21.00
C ASN A 455 -10.47 -7.22 -19.52
N LEU A 456 -10.97 -8.25 -18.83
CA LEU A 456 -10.63 -8.55 -17.45
C LEU A 456 -9.64 -9.71 -17.41
N SER A 457 -8.64 -9.65 -16.51
CA SER A 457 -7.68 -10.74 -16.35
C SER A 457 -8.35 -12.05 -15.91
N GLU A 458 -7.62 -13.16 -15.99
CA GLU A 458 -8.11 -14.45 -15.55
C GLU A 458 -8.64 -14.41 -14.10
N LYS A 459 -9.73 -15.14 -13.87
CA LYS A 459 -10.41 -15.21 -12.59
C LYS A 459 -9.76 -16.25 -11.69
N HIS A 460 -9.34 -15.83 -10.50
CA HIS A 460 -8.91 -16.73 -9.42
C HIS A 460 -9.59 -16.36 -8.11
N LYS A 461 -9.88 -17.36 -7.27
CA LYS A 461 -10.70 -17.22 -6.06
C LYS A 461 -10.18 -16.18 -5.05
N PHE A 462 -8.87 -16.05 -4.90
CA PHE A 462 -8.23 -15.17 -3.92
C PHE A 462 -7.39 -14.09 -4.59
N SER A 463 -7.63 -13.80 -5.87
CA SER A 463 -6.85 -12.82 -6.62
C SER A 463 -7.72 -11.68 -7.14
N TRP A 464 -7.11 -10.51 -7.29
CA TRP A 464 -7.69 -9.39 -8.00
C TRP A 464 -7.99 -9.74 -9.46
N ARG A 465 -8.70 -8.85 -10.14
CA ARG A 465 -8.79 -8.79 -11.59
C ARG A 465 -8.19 -7.46 -12.04
N THR A 466 -7.22 -7.47 -12.94
CA THR A 466 -6.90 -6.23 -13.69
C THR A 466 -7.90 -6.08 -14.82
N TRP A 467 -8.18 -4.84 -15.22
CA TRP A 467 -9.22 -4.55 -16.20
C TRP A 467 -8.88 -3.36 -17.08
N HIS A 468 -9.45 -3.31 -18.28
CA HIS A 468 -9.43 -2.12 -19.11
C HIS A 468 -10.73 -1.95 -19.91
N ILE A 469 -11.06 -0.72 -20.29
CA ILE A 469 -12.21 -0.42 -21.15
C ILE A 469 -11.91 0.82 -21.99
N ASP A 470 -12.30 0.80 -23.26
CA ASP A 470 -12.38 2.04 -24.05
C ASP A 470 -13.72 2.68 -23.75
N LEU A 471 -13.74 3.59 -22.78
CA LEU A 471 -14.95 4.22 -22.27
C LEU A 471 -15.47 5.27 -23.28
N PRO A 472 -16.74 5.22 -23.71
CA PRO A 472 -17.32 6.28 -24.52
C PRO A 472 -17.37 7.62 -23.75
N VAL A 473 -16.81 8.67 -24.35
CA VAL A 473 -16.76 10.03 -23.77
C VAL A 473 -16.99 11.05 -24.88
N ASP A 474 -18.16 11.70 -24.88
CA ASP A 474 -18.43 12.82 -25.78
C ASP A 474 -18.08 14.19 -25.16
N HIS A 475 -18.33 14.34 -23.87
CA HIS A 475 -18.18 15.59 -23.12
C HIS A 475 -16.72 16.09 -23.12
N GLU A 476 -16.52 17.41 -23.16
CA GLU A 476 -15.19 18.06 -23.11
C GLU A 476 -15.03 18.90 -21.84
N GLY A 477 -13.80 19.16 -21.41
CA GLY A 477 -13.50 19.88 -20.17
C GLY A 477 -13.36 18.96 -18.97
N TRP A 478 -13.55 19.49 -17.76
CA TRP A 478 -13.41 18.71 -16.53
C TRP A 478 -14.53 17.66 -16.42
N ILE A 479 -14.13 16.39 -16.37
CA ILE A 479 -15.02 15.24 -16.13
C ILE A 479 -14.46 14.39 -14.99
N GLU A 480 -15.32 13.52 -14.43
CA GLU A 480 -14.95 12.62 -13.35
C GLU A 480 -15.18 11.16 -13.75
N LEU A 481 -14.08 10.44 -13.95
CA LEU A 481 -14.11 9.00 -14.15
C LEU A 481 -14.37 8.32 -12.82
N THR A 482 -15.36 7.43 -12.76
CA THR A 482 -15.70 6.68 -11.55
C THR A 482 -15.73 5.19 -11.83
N VAL A 483 -15.14 4.36 -10.97
CA VAL A 483 -15.21 2.89 -11.09
C VAL A 483 -15.88 2.26 -9.88
N ARG A 484 -16.66 1.20 -10.12
CA ARG A 484 -17.16 0.30 -9.08
C ARG A 484 -17.04 -1.16 -9.51
N CYS A 485 -16.98 -2.04 -8.52
CA CYS A 485 -16.92 -3.48 -8.66
C CYS A 485 -18.11 -4.12 -7.96
N TRP A 486 -18.60 -5.20 -8.54
CA TRP A 486 -19.53 -6.14 -7.93
C TRP A 486 -18.83 -7.47 -7.74
N ASP A 487 -18.84 -7.98 -6.52
CA ASP A 487 -18.35 -9.34 -6.26
C ASP A 487 -19.43 -10.39 -6.50
N ASN A 488 -19.03 -11.66 -6.47
CA ASN A 488 -19.91 -12.80 -6.70
C ASN A 488 -20.99 -13.01 -5.63
N SER A 489 -20.99 -12.21 -4.56
CA SER A 489 -22.01 -12.20 -3.50
C SER A 489 -22.89 -10.95 -3.57
N LEU A 490 -22.83 -10.22 -4.69
CA LEU A 490 -23.58 -8.98 -4.94
C LEU A 490 -23.20 -7.82 -4.00
N ASN A 491 -22.04 -7.87 -3.33
CA ASN A 491 -21.53 -6.68 -2.66
C ASN A 491 -21.05 -5.68 -3.70
N THR A 492 -21.26 -4.39 -3.43
CA THR A 492 -20.69 -3.29 -4.20
C THR A 492 -20.14 -2.20 -3.29
N GLN A 493 -19.59 -1.16 -3.90
CA GLN A 493 -18.83 -0.11 -3.26
C GLN A 493 -19.72 1.09 -2.91
N PRO A 494 -19.54 1.72 -1.73
CA PRO A 494 -20.12 3.02 -1.44
C PRO A 494 -19.74 4.05 -2.51
N THR A 495 -20.65 4.94 -2.88
CA THR A 495 -20.40 5.87 -4.00
C THR A 495 -19.38 6.97 -3.69
N PHE A 496 -19.26 7.35 -2.41
CA PHE A 496 -18.41 8.45 -1.96
C PHE A 496 -17.55 8.02 -0.77
N VAL A 497 -16.36 8.63 -0.66
CA VAL A 497 -15.44 8.44 0.48
C VAL A 497 -16.15 8.75 1.79
N ARG A 498 -16.89 9.87 1.85
CA ARG A 498 -17.65 10.28 3.04
C ARG A 498 -18.54 9.19 3.62
N SER A 499 -19.17 8.38 2.77
CA SER A 499 -20.09 7.32 3.18
C SER A 499 -19.39 6.18 3.94
N ALA A 500 -18.08 6.03 3.78
CA ALA A 500 -17.28 4.95 4.40
C ALA A 500 -16.04 5.48 5.16
N TRP A 501 -15.95 6.80 5.35
CA TRP A 501 -14.85 7.43 6.07
C TRP A 501 -14.85 6.99 7.53
N ASN A 502 -13.67 6.68 8.06
CA ASN A 502 -13.48 6.32 9.47
C ASN A 502 -12.18 6.91 10.01
N TRP A 503 -12.13 7.10 11.33
CA TRP A 503 -10.98 7.71 12.00
C TRP A 503 -9.67 6.95 11.79
N GLY A 504 -9.70 5.62 11.72
CA GLY A 504 -8.48 4.82 11.47
C GLY A 504 -7.94 4.95 10.04
N LEU A 505 -8.69 5.60 9.14
CA LEU A 505 -8.35 5.74 7.72
C LEU A 505 -7.95 4.41 7.08
N HIS A 506 -8.71 3.37 7.44
CA HIS A 506 -8.59 2.03 6.90
C HIS A 506 -9.75 1.73 5.95
N VAL A 507 -9.57 0.75 5.08
CA VAL A 507 -10.62 0.14 4.25
C VAL A 507 -11.33 1.18 3.37
N THR A 508 -10.55 1.95 2.60
CA THR A 508 -11.13 2.79 1.54
C THR A 508 -11.70 1.87 0.45
N SER A 509 -13.02 1.70 0.48
CA SER A 509 -13.78 0.82 -0.42
C SER A 509 -14.81 1.58 -1.24
N SER A 510 -14.87 2.91 -1.14
CA SER A 510 -15.72 3.73 -2.00
C SER A 510 -15.33 3.58 -3.47
N CYS A 511 -16.24 3.92 -4.38
CA CYS A 511 -15.95 4.05 -5.80
C CYS A 511 -14.76 4.99 -5.97
N HIS A 512 -13.74 4.54 -6.71
CA HIS A 512 -12.57 5.38 -6.98
C HIS A 512 -12.91 6.41 -8.06
N ARG A 513 -12.48 7.66 -7.85
CA ARG A 513 -12.81 8.81 -8.69
C ARG A 513 -11.55 9.49 -9.18
N VAL A 514 -11.43 9.67 -10.49
CA VAL A 514 -10.32 10.38 -11.13
C VAL A 514 -10.87 11.53 -11.94
N LYS A 515 -10.47 12.75 -11.60
CA LYS A 515 -10.86 13.95 -12.37
C LYS A 515 -9.86 14.15 -13.49
N ILE A 516 -10.32 14.34 -14.72
CA ILE A 516 -9.46 14.63 -15.88
C ILE A 516 -10.02 15.79 -16.69
N TYR A 517 -9.19 16.41 -17.53
CA TYR A 517 -9.65 17.35 -18.52
C TYR A 517 -9.72 16.68 -19.90
N SER A 518 -10.93 16.44 -20.38
CA SER A 518 -11.20 15.81 -21.67
C SER A 518 -11.07 16.82 -22.82
N VAL A 519 -10.36 16.41 -23.87
CA VAL A 519 -10.22 17.13 -25.14
C VAL A 519 -10.62 16.18 -26.27
N ASN A 520 -11.80 16.39 -26.87
CA ASN A 520 -12.38 15.45 -27.81
C ASN A 520 -12.14 15.87 -29.27
N LYS A 521 -11.09 15.32 -29.89
CA LYS A 521 -10.74 15.54 -31.31
C LYS A 521 -11.74 14.98 -32.31
N ALA A 522 -12.77 14.24 -31.88
CA ALA A 522 -13.88 13.92 -32.78
C ALA A 522 -14.68 15.19 -33.14
N LYS A 523 -14.67 16.22 -32.30
CA LYS A 523 -15.36 17.50 -32.51
C LYS A 523 -14.53 18.44 -33.37
N GLU A 524 -15.15 18.95 -34.43
CA GLU A 524 -14.48 19.82 -35.41
C GLU A 524 -13.92 21.10 -34.79
N ARG A 525 -14.68 21.75 -33.89
CA ARG A 525 -14.24 22.96 -33.18
C ARG A 525 -12.94 22.72 -32.41
N THR A 526 -12.84 21.58 -31.75
CA THR A 526 -11.67 21.19 -30.94
C THR A 526 -10.46 20.89 -31.82
N ARG A 527 -10.65 20.17 -32.94
CA ARG A 527 -9.56 19.96 -33.91
C ARG A 527 -9.00 21.27 -34.44
N ARG A 528 -9.87 22.19 -34.88
CA ARG A 528 -9.45 23.50 -35.37
C ARG A 528 -8.69 24.28 -34.31
N ARG A 529 -9.16 24.26 -33.05
CA ARG A 529 -8.50 24.98 -31.98
C ARG A 529 -7.12 24.40 -31.67
N LEU A 530 -6.96 23.08 -31.63
CA LEU A 530 -5.66 22.45 -31.44
C LEU A 530 -4.71 22.78 -32.61
N GLN A 531 -5.20 22.75 -33.85
CA GLN A 531 -4.41 23.16 -35.02
C GLN A 531 -3.95 24.63 -34.90
N GLU A 532 -4.80 25.53 -34.40
CA GLU A 532 -4.44 26.94 -34.21
C GLU A 532 -3.29 27.11 -33.19
N PHE A 533 -3.29 26.35 -32.08
CA PHE A 533 -2.16 26.33 -31.15
C PHE A 533 -0.88 25.83 -31.83
N GLU A 534 -0.97 24.76 -32.63
CA GLU A 534 0.16 24.22 -33.40
C GLU A 534 0.71 25.23 -34.42
N ASP A 535 -0.17 25.87 -35.20
CA ASP A 535 0.18 26.85 -36.23
C ASP A 535 0.86 28.10 -35.65
N ARG A 536 0.47 28.48 -34.43
CA ARG A 536 1.05 29.62 -33.69
C ARG A 536 2.30 29.25 -32.89
N ASN A 537 2.66 27.97 -32.83
CA ASN A 537 3.75 27.46 -31.97
C ASN A 537 3.56 27.85 -30.49
N GLU A 538 2.31 27.85 -30.02
CA GLU A 538 1.94 28.11 -28.61
C GLU A 538 1.52 26.82 -27.91
N PRO A 539 1.92 26.59 -26.65
CA PRO A 539 1.55 25.38 -25.94
C PRO A 539 0.07 25.41 -25.51
N PHE A 540 -0.65 24.30 -25.72
CA PHE A 540 -2.02 24.13 -25.22
C PHE A 540 -2.09 24.07 -23.67
N LEU A 541 -0.98 23.74 -23.03
CA LEU A 541 -0.86 23.64 -21.57
C LEU A 541 0.05 24.72 -21.00
N PRO A 542 -0.17 25.13 -19.73
CA PRO A 542 -1.23 24.68 -18.83
C PRO A 542 -2.60 25.33 -19.12
N LEU A 543 -3.68 24.59 -18.87
CA LEU A 543 -5.06 25.01 -19.15
C LEU A 543 -5.52 26.29 -18.43
N THR A 544 -4.85 26.65 -17.33
CA THR A 544 -5.24 27.77 -16.47
C THR A 544 -4.59 29.09 -16.86
N ARG A 545 -3.68 29.08 -17.84
CA ARG A 545 -3.08 30.32 -18.37
C ARG A 545 -3.97 30.91 -19.47
N PRO A 546 -4.14 32.24 -19.50
CA PRO A 546 -4.75 32.90 -20.64
C PRO A 546 -3.98 32.59 -21.93
N THR A 547 -4.69 32.48 -23.04
CA THR A 547 -4.09 32.40 -24.37
C THR A 547 -3.72 33.80 -24.85
N GLU A 548 -2.59 33.95 -25.54
CA GLU A 548 -2.16 35.26 -26.09
C GLU A 548 -3.03 35.69 -27.30
N PHE A 549 -3.77 34.75 -27.87
CA PHE A 549 -4.73 34.97 -28.94
C PHE A 549 -6.17 34.68 -28.49
N PRO A 550 -7.17 35.41 -29.00
CA PRO A 550 -8.55 35.27 -28.55
C PRO A 550 -9.15 33.91 -28.96
N THR A 551 -10.21 33.50 -28.29
CA THR A 551 -10.97 32.26 -28.59
C THR A 551 -11.97 32.43 -29.73
N GLN A 552 -12.23 33.68 -30.13
CA GLN A 552 -13.15 34.11 -31.18
C GLN A 552 -12.60 35.40 -31.78
N SER A 553 -12.70 35.57 -33.10
CA SER A 553 -12.35 36.84 -33.73
C SER A 553 -13.42 37.91 -33.45
N PRO A 554 -13.08 39.21 -33.46
CA PRO A 554 -14.09 40.28 -33.41
C PRO A 554 -15.15 40.12 -34.52
N GLU A 555 -14.75 39.70 -35.72
CA GLU A 555 -15.68 39.49 -36.85
C GLU A 555 -16.67 38.36 -36.59
N ASP A 556 -16.22 37.23 -36.04
CA ASP A 556 -17.11 36.11 -35.66
C ASP A 556 -18.05 36.51 -34.51
N TYR A 557 -17.60 37.41 -33.63
CA TYR A 557 -18.42 37.94 -32.53
C TYR A 557 -19.50 38.89 -33.05
N GLU A 558 -19.16 39.82 -33.94
CA GLU A 558 -20.14 40.72 -34.55
C GLU A 558 -21.16 39.94 -35.40
N ALA A 559 -20.71 38.96 -36.21
CA ALA A 559 -21.60 38.11 -37.01
C ALA A 559 -22.60 37.31 -36.15
N PHE A 560 -22.22 36.92 -34.92
CA PHE A 560 -23.15 36.31 -33.97
C PHE A 560 -24.28 37.28 -33.60
N TRP A 561 -23.94 38.52 -33.26
CA TRP A 561 -24.92 39.54 -32.84
C TRP A 561 -25.76 40.12 -33.97
N GLU A 562 -25.33 40.02 -35.23
CA GLU A 562 -26.19 40.33 -36.39
C GLU A 562 -27.42 39.40 -36.48
N SER A 563 -27.34 38.19 -35.91
CA SER A 563 -28.39 37.16 -36.00
C SER A 563 -29.05 36.82 -34.65
N HIS A 564 -28.58 37.41 -33.55
CA HIS A 564 -29.07 37.13 -32.20
C HIS A 564 -29.44 38.43 -31.49
N ALA A 565 -30.63 38.48 -30.89
CA ALA A 565 -31.03 39.58 -30.04
C ALA A 565 -30.20 39.60 -28.74
N PRO A 566 -29.94 40.78 -28.15
CA PRO A 566 -29.32 40.88 -26.84
C PRO A 566 -30.16 40.14 -25.80
N ARG A 567 -29.52 39.72 -24.70
CA ARG A 567 -30.22 39.15 -23.57
C ARG A 567 -30.81 40.27 -22.71
N ASP A 568 -31.97 40.79 -23.14
CA ASP A 568 -32.81 41.66 -22.33
C ASP A 568 -33.96 40.85 -21.71
N VAL A 569 -34.48 41.29 -20.57
CA VAL A 569 -35.65 40.68 -19.91
C VAL A 569 -36.97 41.16 -20.52
N GLU A 570 -36.92 42.31 -21.22
CA GLU A 570 -38.07 42.92 -21.90
C GLU A 570 -38.17 42.53 -23.39
N ASP A 571 -37.15 41.84 -23.94
CA ASP A 571 -37.17 41.15 -25.25
C ASP A 571 -37.81 39.76 -25.12
#